data_AF-I1S3Q0-F1
#
_entry.id   AF-I1S3Q0-F1
#
_cell.length_a   1.000
_cell.length_b   1.000
_cell.length_c   1.000
_cell.angle_alpha   90.00
_cell.angle_beta   90.00
_cell.angle_gamma   90.00
#
_symmetry.space_group_name_H-M   'P 1'
#
loop_
_entity.id
_entity.type
_entity.pdbx_description
1 polymer ?
#
loop_
_entity_poly.entity_id
_entity_poly.type
_entity_poly.pdbx_seq_one_letter_code
_entity_poly.pdbx_strand_id
1 'polypeptide(L)'
;MHLIMHLSTILERDPRKLPKSVTWFSLRPEYPFSSPCCITCARRYIDIIDEQLAFLYARRLGYAAIAGFAKHSQGVELNDPTRNEAVAEGMAQRVLKYGGTKEAGRVMGGEGCQIYVSLEYEVSQIQETCDPKFQTDVKRNCN
;
A
#
# COMPACT_ATOMS: atom_id res chain seq x y z
N MET A 1 19.53 -13.47 16.20
CA MET A 1 18.63 -12.38 16.65
C MET A 1 19.30 -11.01 16.52
N HIS A 2 19.87 -10.69 15.34
CA HIS A 2 20.65 -9.45 15.11
C HIS A 2 20.27 -8.70 13.82
N LEU A 3 19.38 -9.27 12.98
CA LEU A 3 18.96 -8.63 11.73
C LEU A 3 17.79 -7.64 11.91
N ILE A 4 17.06 -7.73 13.03
CA ILE A 4 15.83 -6.94 13.26
C ILE A 4 16.15 -5.51 13.74
N MET A 5 17.28 -5.28 14.42
CA MET A 5 17.62 -3.94 14.94
C MET A 5 18.17 -2.96 13.89
N HIS A 6 18.60 -3.43 12.70
CA HIS A 6 19.07 -2.54 11.63
C HIS A 6 17.95 -2.00 10.73
N LEU A 7 16.76 -2.61 10.75
CA LEU A 7 15.62 -2.18 9.94
C LEU A 7 14.82 -1.05 10.59
N SER A 8 14.75 -1.02 11.94
CA SER A 8 14.07 0.05 12.67
C SER A 8 14.71 1.42 12.48
N THR A 9 16.03 1.46 12.21
CA THR A 9 16.79 2.70 12.06
C THR A 9 16.65 3.38 10.69
N ILE A 10 16.06 2.71 9.70
CA ILE A 10 15.80 3.28 8.37
C ILE A 10 14.44 3.98 8.34
N LEU A 11 13.47 3.51 9.12
CA LEU A 11 12.11 4.06 9.18
C LEU A 11 12.00 5.36 10.00
N GLU A 12 12.94 5.64 10.90
CA GLU A 12 12.92 6.83 11.78
C GLU A 12 13.82 7.99 11.30
N ARG A 13 14.56 7.83 10.20
CA ARG A 13 15.42 8.92 9.69
C ARG A 13 14.60 9.87 8.82
N ASP A 14 14.56 11.14 9.22
CA ASP A 14 14.16 12.24 8.34
C ASP A 14 14.90 12.06 7.00
N PRO A 15 14.20 11.91 5.86
CA PRO A 15 14.85 11.67 4.57
C PRO A 15 15.85 12.76 4.18
N ARG A 16 15.82 13.93 4.83
CA ARG A 16 16.78 15.03 4.67
C ARG A 16 18.09 14.86 5.46
N LYS A 17 18.17 13.90 6.37
CA LYS A 17 19.33 13.63 7.25
C LYS A 17 20.11 12.37 6.86
N LEU A 18 19.78 11.73 5.75
CA LEU A 18 20.60 10.65 5.20
C LEU A 18 21.97 11.21 4.76
N PRO A 19 23.08 10.49 5.01
CA PRO A 19 24.38 10.90 4.49
C PRO A 19 24.26 11.08 2.98
N LYS A 20 24.92 12.10 2.41
CA LYS A 20 24.82 12.46 0.98
C LYS A 20 25.17 11.31 0.00
N SER A 21 25.70 10.19 0.50
CA SER A 21 25.93 8.94 -0.25
C SER A 21 24.68 8.05 -0.38
N VAL A 22 23.61 8.33 0.36
CA VAL A 22 22.31 7.66 0.30
C VAL A 22 21.25 8.69 -0.10
N THR A 23 21.52 9.40 -1.20
CA THR A 23 20.45 10.08 -1.93
C THR A 23 19.75 9.02 -2.77
N TRP A 24 18.52 8.65 -2.39
CA TRP A 24 17.60 7.83 -3.20
C TRP A 24 17.18 8.52 -4.52
N PHE A 25 17.87 9.59 -4.91
CA PHE A 25 17.59 10.46 -6.05
C PHE A 25 18.86 10.74 -6.85
N SER A 26 19.59 9.68 -7.18
CA SER A 26 20.65 9.74 -8.18
C SER A 26 20.62 8.49 -9.04
N LEU A 27 19.50 8.29 -9.73
CA LEU A 27 19.60 7.91 -11.14
C LEU A 27 20.29 9.09 -11.85
N ARG A 28 21.62 9.19 -11.74
CA ARG A 28 22.39 10.10 -12.58
C ARG A 28 22.14 9.66 -14.03
N PRO A 29 21.89 10.59 -14.97
CA PRO A 29 21.71 10.27 -16.39
C PRO A 29 23.01 9.81 -17.08
N GLU A 30 24.03 9.39 -16.33
CA GLU A 30 25.38 9.02 -16.80
C GLU A 30 25.68 7.52 -16.68
N TYR A 31 24.69 6.68 -16.36
CA TYR A 31 24.86 5.24 -16.56
C TYR A 31 24.51 4.90 -18.01
N PRO A 32 25.39 4.20 -18.76
CA PRO A 32 25.00 3.70 -20.06
C PRO A 32 23.87 2.68 -19.82
N PHE A 33 22.65 3.07 -20.16
CA PHE A 33 21.40 2.30 -20.04
C PHE A 33 21.43 0.97 -20.85
N SER A 34 22.55 0.64 -21.50
CA SER A 34 22.72 -0.47 -22.42
C SER A 34 23.38 -1.72 -21.83
N SER A 35 23.69 -1.78 -20.53
CA SER A 35 24.21 -3.00 -19.90
C SER A 35 23.10 -3.93 -19.40
N PRO A 36 23.12 -5.24 -19.69
CA PRO A 36 22.21 -6.25 -19.11
C PRO A 36 22.18 -6.26 -17.58
N CYS A 37 23.25 -5.74 -16.95
CA CYS A 37 23.35 -5.53 -15.52
C CYS A 37 22.31 -4.50 -15.02
N CYS A 38 22.04 -3.43 -15.79
CA CYS A 38 21.13 -2.36 -15.37
C CYS A 38 19.68 -2.85 -15.25
N ILE A 39 19.20 -3.67 -16.18
CA ILE A 39 17.82 -4.22 -16.13
C ILE A 39 17.70 -5.25 -15.01
N THR A 40 18.66 -6.16 -14.90
CA THR A 40 18.63 -7.22 -13.88
C THR A 40 18.76 -6.64 -12.47
N CYS A 41 19.65 -5.66 -12.27
CA CYS A 41 19.76 -4.94 -11.01
C CYS A 41 18.49 -4.16 -10.66
N ALA A 42 17.91 -3.44 -11.63
CA ALA A 42 16.66 -2.71 -11.41
C ALA A 42 15.53 -3.66 -11.00
N ARG A 43 15.37 -4.80 -11.69
CA ARG A 43 14.36 -5.82 -11.36
C ARG A 43 14.55 -6.40 -9.97
N ARG A 44 15.79 -6.71 -9.58
CA ARG A 44 16.07 -7.18 -8.22
C ARG A 44 15.62 -6.19 -7.14
N TYR A 45 15.82 -4.89 -7.36
CA TYR A 45 15.33 -3.89 -6.40
C TYR A 45 13.82 -3.75 -6.43
N ILE A 46 13.18 -3.89 -7.60
CA ILE A 46 11.72 -3.96 -7.73
C ILE A 46 11.19 -5.15 -6.92
N ASP A 47 11.73 -6.36 -7.08
CA ASP A 47 11.29 -7.55 -6.35
C ASP A 47 11.37 -7.36 -4.82
N ILE A 48 12.44 -6.72 -4.33
CA ILE A 48 12.60 -6.42 -2.90
C ILE A 48 11.54 -5.43 -2.42
N ILE A 49 11.20 -4.43 -3.24
CA ILE A 49 10.16 -3.45 -2.92
C ILE A 49 8.78 -4.12 -2.96
N ASP A 50 8.53 -4.99 -3.93
CA ASP A 50 7.26 -5.71 -4.08
C ASP A 50 7.01 -6.63 -2.88
N GLU A 51 8.03 -7.31 -2.37
CA GLU A 51 7.93 -8.09 -1.13
C GLU A 51 7.54 -7.22 0.07
N GLN A 52 8.12 -6.03 0.19
CA GLN A 52 7.77 -5.09 1.26
C GLN A 52 6.35 -4.54 1.09
N LEU A 53 5.94 -4.24 -0.14
CA LEU A 53 4.58 -3.81 -0.47
C LEU A 53 3.57 -4.90 -0.11
N ALA A 54 3.85 -6.16 -0.45
CA ALA A 54 3.00 -7.31 -0.12
C ALA A 54 2.84 -7.47 1.41
N PHE A 55 3.95 -7.43 2.16
CA PHE A 55 3.93 -7.49 3.62
C PHE A 55 3.10 -6.35 4.25
N LEU A 56 3.32 -5.11 3.81
CA LEU A 56 2.59 -3.95 4.31
C LEU A 56 1.11 -3.99 3.93
N TYR A 57 0.80 -4.47 2.72
CA TYR A 57 -0.57 -4.61 2.26
C TYR A 57 -1.34 -5.69 3.03
N ALA A 58 -0.72 -6.84 3.32
CA ALA A 58 -1.31 -7.86 4.19
C ALA A 58 -1.64 -7.30 5.59
N ARG A 59 -0.76 -6.48 6.16
CA ARG A 59 -1.03 -5.79 7.43
C ARG A 59 -2.19 -4.80 7.30
N ARG A 60 -2.27 -4.06 6.19
CA ARG A 60 -3.39 -3.16 5.90
C ARG A 60 -4.72 -3.93 5.87
N LEU A 61 -4.76 -5.12 5.27
CA LEU A 61 -5.95 -5.99 5.26
C LEU A 61 -6.34 -6.47 6.68
N GLY A 62 -5.35 -6.81 7.52
CA GLY A 62 -5.61 -7.14 8.93
C GLY A 62 -6.30 -6.00 9.68
N TYR A 63 -5.87 -4.74 9.49
CA TYR A 63 -6.54 -3.58 10.07
C TYR A 63 -7.90 -3.30 9.43
N ALA A 64 -8.07 -3.58 8.13
CA ALA A 64 -9.36 -3.49 7.46
C ALA A 64 -10.37 -4.44 8.12
N ALA A 65 -10.01 -5.71 8.35
CA ALA A 65 -10.88 -6.66 9.06
C ALA A 65 -11.29 -6.18 10.45
N ILE A 66 -10.36 -5.61 11.24
CA ILE A 66 -10.68 -5.00 12.55
C ILE A 66 -11.73 -3.89 12.38
N ALA A 67 -11.55 -3.01 11.38
CA ALA A 67 -12.51 -1.95 11.10
C ALA A 67 -13.87 -2.51 10.64
N GLY A 68 -13.87 -3.57 9.83
CA GLY A 68 -15.08 -4.28 9.40
C GLY A 68 -15.85 -4.87 10.58
N PHE A 69 -15.18 -5.56 11.50
CA PHE A 69 -15.80 -6.06 12.74
C PHE A 69 -16.41 -4.94 13.58
N ALA A 70 -15.71 -3.81 13.72
CA ALA A 70 -16.22 -2.65 14.46
C ALA A 70 -17.47 -2.07 13.80
N LYS A 71 -17.47 -1.90 12.47
CA LYS A 71 -18.65 -1.43 11.72
C LYS A 71 -19.82 -2.39 11.84
N HIS A 72 -19.58 -3.70 11.69
CA HIS A 72 -20.61 -4.72 11.82
C HIS A 72 -21.26 -4.70 13.21
N SER A 73 -20.45 -4.68 14.28
CA SER A 73 -20.97 -4.61 15.66
C SER A 73 -21.74 -3.32 15.99
N GLN A 74 -21.49 -2.24 15.24
CA GLN A 74 -22.19 -0.96 15.38
C GLN A 74 -23.37 -0.81 14.41
N GLY A 75 -23.61 -1.79 13.53
CA GLY A 75 -24.64 -1.71 12.48
C GLY A 75 -24.39 -0.60 11.46
N VAL A 76 -23.12 -0.23 11.23
CA VAL A 76 -22.72 0.78 10.25
C VAL A 76 -22.32 0.12 8.94
N GLU A 77 -22.62 0.78 7.82
CA GLU A 77 -22.25 0.32 6.48
C GLU A 77 -20.73 0.11 6.34
N LEU A 78 -20.36 -0.99 5.69
CA LEU A 78 -18.95 -1.30 5.40
C LEU A 78 -18.35 -0.32 4.39
N ASN A 79 -19.09 -0.04 3.31
CA ASN A 79 -18.65 0.86 2.27
C ASN A 79 -18.95 2.32 2.63
N ASP A 80 -17.90 3.14 2.75
CA ASP A 80 -18.00 4.58 2.95
C ASP A 80 -17.36 5.31 1.75
N PRO A 81 -18.15 5.74 0.76
CA PRO A 81 -17.63 6.40 -0.45
C PRO A 81 -16.83 7.66 -0.16
N THR A 82 -17.25 8.46 0.82
CA THR A 82 -16.56 9.70 1.22
C THR A 82 -15.18 9.37 1.78
N ARG A 83 -15.09 8.32 2.62
CA ARG A 83 -13.80 7.85 3.11
C ARG A 83 -12.94 7.29 1.97
N ASN A 84 -13.54 6.57 1.03
CA ASN A 84 -12.79 5.98 -0.09
C ASN A 84 -12.12 7.04 -0.95
N GLU A 85 -12.84 8.12 -1.28
CA GLU A 85 -12.30 9.27 -2.01
C GLU A 85 -11.13 9.92 -1.25
N ALA A 86 -11.28 10.13 0.06
CA ALA A 86 -10.23 10.69 0.90
C ALA A 86 -8.97 9.80 0.98
N VAL A 87 -9.13 8.47 0.95
CA VAL A 87 -8.00 7.53 0.92
C VAL A 87 -7.29 7.60 -0.44
N ALA A 88 -8.05 7.63 -1.55
CA ALA A 88 -7.49 7.75 -2.89
C ALA A 88 -6.69 9.05 -3.08
N GLU A 89 -7.28 10.19 -2.72
CA GLU A 89 -6.59 11.48 -2.81
C GLU A 89 -5.41 11.55 -1.83
N GLY A 90 -5.58 11.02 -0.61
CA GLY A 90 -4.49 10.93 0.35
C GLY A 90 -3.30 10.13 -0.16
N MET A 91 -3.53 9.05 -0.92
CA MET A 91 -2.45 8.28 -1.54
C MET A 91 -1.84 9.02 -2.74
N ALA A 92 -2.65 9.69 -3.55
CA ALA A 92 -2.20 10.58 -4.63
C ALA A 92 -1.14 11.57 -4.13
N GLN A 93 -1.41 12.23 -3.01
CA GLN A 93 -0.50 13.19 -2.40
C GLN A 93 0.77 12.54 -1.83
N ARG A 94 0.67 11.33 -1.27
CA ARG A 94 1.84 10.59 -0.75
C ARG A 94 2.76 10.14 -1.88
N VAL A 95 2.22 9.56 -2.94
CA VAL A 95 3.02 9.12 -4.10
C VAL A 95 3.66 10.32 -4.80
N LEU A 96 2.92 11.42 -4.97
CA LEU A 96 3.48 12.66 -5.50
C LEU A 96 4.65 13.17 -4.66
N LYS A 97 4.51 13.17 -3.33
CA LYS A 97 5.57 13.59 -2.39
C LYS A 97 6.86 12.79 -2.58
N TYR A 98 6.78 11.51 -2.95
CA TYR A 98 7.94 10.64 -3.16
C TYR A 98 8.44 10.60 -4.62
N GLY A 99 7.94 11.48 -5.49
CA GLY A 99 8.42 11.63 -6.87
C GLY A 99 7.66 10.81 -7.91
N GLY A 100 6.55 10.18 -7.55
CA GLY A 100 5.62 9.56 -8.50
C GLY A 100 4.58 10.55 -9.06
N THR A 101 3.57 10.04 -9.75
CA THR A 101 2.45 10.85 -10.27
C THR A 101 1.23 10.77 -9.34
N LYS A 102 0.38 11.81 -9.36
CA LYS A 102 -0.91 11.78 -8.64
C LYS A 102 -1.78 10.62 -9.10
N GLU A 103 -1.82 10.36 -10.41
CA GLU A 103 -2.58 9.26 -11.02
C GLU A 103 -2.13 7.90 -10.47
N ALA A 104 -0.81 7.62 -10.46
CA ALA A 104 -0.28 6.38 -9.89
C ALA A 104 -0.65 6.23 -8.41
N GLY A 105 -0.66 7.35 -7.66
CA GLY A 105 -1.11 7.34 -6.28
C GLY A 105 -2.61 7.12 -6.10
N ARG A 106 -3.47 7.65 -6.98
CA ARG A 106 -4.91 7.37 -6.92
C ARG A 106 -5.22 5.91 -7.24
N VAL A 107 -4.56 5.34 -8.25
CA VAL A 107 -4.63 3.91 -8.59
C VAL A 107 -4.23 3.06 -7.38
N MET A 108 -3.13 3.39 -6.72
CA MET A 108 -2.72 2.69 -5.49
C MET A 108 -3.70 2.93 -4.33
N GLY A 109 -4.27 4.12 -4.24
CA GLY A 109 -5.02 4.62 -3.09
C GLY A 109 -6.47 4.22 -2.98
N GLY A 110 -7.08 3.66 -4.02
CA GLY A 110 -8.47 3.23 -3.93
C GLY A 110 -9.35 3.52 -5.13
N GLU A 111 -8.89 4.33 -6.09
CA GLU A 111 -9.45 4.26 -7.45
C GLU A 111 -9.05 2.91 -8.10
N GLY A 112 -7.94 2.30 -7.67
CA GLY A 112 -7.63 0.91 -7.94
C GLY A 112 -8.13 -0.06 -6.86
N CYS A 113 -8.00 -1.36 -7.15
CA CYS A 113 -8.61 -2.49 -6.45
C CYS A 113 -8.37 -2.57 -4.92
N GLN A 114 -7.45 -1.81 -4.34
CA GLN A 114 -7.05 -1.98 -2.94
C GLN A 114 -8.20 -1.76 -1.95
N ILE A 115 -9.09 -0.78 -2.18
CA ILE A 115 -10.26 -0.53 -1.33
C ILE A 115 -11.25 -1.68 -1.47
N TYR A 116 -11.60 -2.06 -2.70
CA TYR A 116 -12.57 -3.12 -2.97
C TYR A 116 -12.09 -4.49 -2.45
N VAL A 117 -10.82 -4.83 -2.63
CA VAL A 117 -10.22 -6.04 -2.04
C VAL A 117 -10.25 -5.98 -0.50
N SER A 118 -10.12 -4.79 0.11
CA SER A 118 -10.25 -4.67 1.57
C SER A 118 -11.68 -4.88 2.03
N LEU A 119 -12.67 -4.36 1.29
CA LEU A 119 -14.08 -4.57 1.58
C LEU A 119 -14.48 -6.03 1.40
N GLU A 120 -14.04 -6.69 0.34
CA GLU A 120 -14.22 -8.15 0.15
C GLU A 120 -13.57 -8.94 1.28
N TYR A 121 -12.37 -8.55 1.70
CA TYR A 121 -11.68 -9.18 2.83
C TYR A 121 -12.45 -8.96 4.14
N GLU A 122 -12.92 -7.75 4.43
CA GLU A 122 -13.79 -7.43 5.57
C GLU A 122 -15.02 -8.34 5.61
N VAL A 123 -15.72 -8.49 4.48
CA VAL A 123 -16.87 -9.39 4.34
C VAL A 123 -16.49 -10.83 4.65
N SER A 124 -15.40 -11.34 4.05
CA SER A 124 -14.95 -12.72 4.28
C SER A 124 -14.64 -13.01 5.74
N GLN A 125 -14.04 -12.04 6.44
CA GLN A 125 -13.66 -12.20 7.84
C GLN A 125 -14.87 -12.13 8.77
N ILE A 126 -15.86 -11.28 8.47
CA ILE A 126 -17.14 -11.26 9.19
C ILE A 126 -17.88 -12.58 9.00
N GLN A 127 -17.89 -13.12 7.78
CA GLN A 127 -18.51 -14.42 7.49
C GLN A 127 -17.85 -15.56 8.26
N GLU A 128 -16.52 -15.57 8.30
CA GLU A 128 -15.75 -16.61 8.99
C GLU A 128 -15.90 -16.54 10.51
N THR A 129 -15.96 -15.33 11.08
CA THR A 129 -15.79 -15.12 12.53
C THR A 129 -17.08 -14.77 13.27
N CYS A 130 -18.01 -14.06 12.63
CA CYS A 130 -19.15 -13.44 13.30
C CYS A 130 -20.49 -13.98 12.81
N ASP A 131 -20.76 -13.89 11.50
CA ASP A 131 -22.04 -14.25 10.90
C ASP A 131 -21.82 -14.88 9.51
N PRO A 132 -21.86 -16.23 9.40
CA PRO A 132 -21.67 -16.94 8.14
C PRO A 132 -22.67 -16.61 7.03
N LYS A 133 -23.79 -15.95 7.36
CA LYS A 133 -24.82 -15.53 6.39
C LYS A 133 -24.71 -14.05 6.03
N PHE A 134 -23.74 -13.33 6.57
CA PHE A 134 -23.54 -11.91 6.28
C PHE A 134 -23.32 -11.69 4.78
N GLN A 135 -24.09 -10.79 4.19
CA GLN A 135 -23.97 -10.40 2.80
C GLN A 135 -24.05 -8.88 2.69
N THR A 136 -23.16 -8.30 1.88
CA THR A 136 -23.26 -6.91 1.44
C THR A 136 -22.73 -6.80 0.01
N ASP A 137 -23.24 -5.83 -0.74
CA ASP A 137 -22.89 -5.64 -2.15
C ASP A 137 -21.60 -4.82 -2.27
N VAL A 138 -20.47 -5.52 -2.34
CA VAL A 138 -19.17 -4.90 -2.63
C VAL A 138 -18.95 -4.94 -4.15
N LYS A 139 -19.43 -3.92 -4.86
CA LYS A 139 -19.20 -3.81 -6.31
C LYS A 139 -17.94 -3.05 -6.65
N ARG A 140 -16.99 -3.75 -7.28
CA ARG A 140 -15.84 -3.15 -7.94
C ARG A 140 -16.30 -2.33 -9.16
N ASN A 141 -15.89 -1.07 -9.21
CA ASN A 141 -15.83 -0.33 -10.47
C ASN A 141 -14.37 0.06 -10.70
N CYS A 142 -13.59 -0.88 -11.22
CA CYS A 142 -12.25 -0.59 -11.72
C CYS A 142 -12.35 -0.55 -13.24
N ASN A 143 -12.63 0.64 -13.77
CA ASN A 143 -12.42 0.92 -15.18
C ASN A 143 -10.98 1.37 -15.40
#